data_AF-A0A355UKU2-F1
#
_entry.id   AF-A0A355UKU2-F1
#
_cell.length_a   1.000
_cell.length_b   1.000
_cell.length_c   1.000
_cell.angle_alpha   90.00
_cell.angle_beta   90.00
_cell.angle_gamma   90.00
#
_symmetry.space_group_name_H-M   'P 1'
#
loop_
_entity.id
_entity.type
_entity.pdbx_description
1 polymer ?
#
loop_
_entity_poly.entity_id
_entity_poly.type
_entity_poly.pdbx_seq_one_letter_code
_entity_poly.pdbx_strand_id
1 'polypeptide(L)'
;MVSAFDYIDNKELSFTENLTKTIEMHFDALTKDKKLPIFVLNEIKNNDNNNVLDIIREIFRNKISFLLDKLDAILQEEIKAKRIREISALDLVLTIVSLNIFVFLAYPIVDYVLSVNEKGVELIIQQRKKEIVNTILNSLRP
;
A
#
# COMPACT_ATOMS: atom_id res chain seq x y z
N MET A 1 8.66 -2.19 -3.19
CA MET A 1 7.44 -2.45 -2.38
C MET A 1 7.72 -2.18 -0.91
N VAL A 2 8.69 -2.86 -0.27
CA VAL A 2 9.08 -2.61 1.13
C VAL A 2 9.70 -1.23 1.36
N SER A 3 10.49 -0.73 0.39
CA SER A 3 11.20 0.56 0.48
C SER A 3 10.29 1.80 0.58
N ALA A 4 8.98 1.66 0.32
CA ALA A 4 8.03 2.77 0.48
C ALA A 4 7.79 3.11 1.95
N PHE A 5 7.91 2.12 2.83
CA PHE A 5 7.70 2.28 4.27
C PHE A 5 8.96 2.80 4.99
N ASP A 6 10.12 2.77 4.34
CA ASP A 6 11.35 3.39 4.87
C ASP A 6 11.20 4.92 5.03
N TYR A 7 10.30 5.53 4.26
CA TYR A 7 10.05 6.98 4.26
C TYR A 7 9.08 7.47 5.34
N ILE A 8 8.46 6.58 6.13
CA ILE A 8 7.35 6.93 7.04
C ILE A 8 7.79 7.79 8.25
N ASP A 9 9.10 7.97 8.46
CA ASP A 9 9.71 8.69 9.58
C ASP A 9 10.66 9.80 9.12
N ASN A 10 10.38 10.44 7.98
CA ASN A 10 11.12 11.64 7.64
C ASN A 10 10.70 12.77 8.59
N LYS A 11 11.62 13.14 9.50
CA LYS A 11 11.39 14.17 10.54
C LYS A 11 11.22 15.59 10.00
N GLU A 12 11.53 15.83 8.73
CA GLU A 12 11.29 17.12 8.06
C GLU A 12 9.84 17.27 7.58
N LEU A 13 9.03 16.21 7.64
CA LEU A 13 7.67 16.16 7.13
C LEU A 13 6.68 15.85 8.25
N SER A 14 5.45 16.32 8.09
CA SER A 14 4.33 15.92 8.96
C SER A 14 3.97 14.44 8.77
N PHE A 15 3.29 13.86 9.76
CA PHE A 15 2.76 12.49 9.67
C PHE A 15 1.94 12.27 8.39
N THR A 16 1.03 13.19 8.08
CA THR A 16 0.18 13.13 6.89
C THR A 16 0.98 13.15 5.59
N GLU A 17 2.04 13.96 5.50
CA GLU A 17 2.92 14.01 4.33
C GLU A 17 3.74 12.74 4.17
N ASN A 18 4.29 12.21 5.27
CA ASN A 18 5.00 10.93 5.28
C ASN A 18 4.08 9.79 4.84
N LEU A 19 2.89 9.71 5.41
CA LEU A 19 1.89 8.70 5.07
C LEU A 19 1.47 8.80 3.60
N THR A 20 1.22 10.02 3.11
CA THR A 20 0.90 10.26 1.69
C THR A 20 2.00 9.72 0.79
N LYS A 21 3.26 10.08 1.06
CA LYS A 21 4.42 9.59 0.29
C LYS A 21 4.54 8.07 0.34
N THR A 22 4.35 7.45 1.51
CA THR A 22 4.38 6.00 1.64
C THR A 22 3.30 5.33 0.79
N ILE A 23 2.07 5.83 0.81
CA ILE A 23 0.95 5.32 0.00
C ILE A 23 1.30 5.43 -1.50
N GLU A 24 1.74 6.61 -1.95
CA GLU A 24 2.05 6.88 -3.35
C GLU A 24 3.25 6.05 -3.83
N MET A 25 4.33 5.97 -3.05
CA MET A 25 5.51 5.17 -3.39
C MET A 25 5.18 3.68 -3.51
N HIS A 26 4.31 3.17 -2.63
CA HIS A 26 3.84 1.79 -2.73
C HIS A 26 3.01 1.58 -4.00
N PHE A 27 2.09 2.49 -4.31
CA PHE A 27 1.26 2.45 -5.51
C PHE A 27 2.11 2.55 -6.81
N ASP A 28 3.07 3.47 -6.84
CA ASP A 28 3.94 3.69 -7.99
C ASP A 28 4.87 2.49 -8.22
N ALA A 29 5.28 1.80 -7.15
CA ALA A 29 6.02 0.54 -7.26
C ALA A 29 5.19 -0.57 -7.96
N LEU A 30 3.88 -0.63 -7.71
CA LEU A 30 2.96 -1.56 -8.37
C LEU A 30 2.67 -1.16 -9.83
N THR A 31 2.71 0.14 -10.13
CA THR A 31 2.46 0.64 -11.49
C THR A 31 3.55 0.21 -12.48
N LYS A 32 4.79 -0.03 -12.00
CA LYS A 32 5.92 -0.51 -12.82
C LYS A 32 5.65 -1.87 -13.47
N ASP A 33 4.95 -2.76 -12.76
CA ASP A 33 4.47 -4.03 -13.30
C ASP A 33 3.07 -4.34 -12.76
N LYS A 34 2.06 -3.94 -13.55
CA LYS A 34 0.65 -4.10 -13.23
C LYS A 34 0.21 -5.56 -13.10
N LYS A 35 0.96 -6.51 -13.70
CA LYS A 35 0.64 -7.95 -13.67
C LYS A 35 1.26 -8.67 -12.47
N LEU A 36 2.26 -8.07 -11.83
CA LEU A 36 2.94 -8.65 -10.68
C LEU A 36 1.96 -9.08 -9.55
N PRO A 37 0.94 -8.29 -9.16
CA PRO A 37 0.08 -8.69 -8.05
C PRO A 37 -0.75 -9.94 -8.34
N ILE A 38 -1.33 -10.03 -9.54
CA ILE A 38 -2.11 -11.22 -9.93
C ILE A 38 -1.20 -12.43 -10.15
N PHE A 39 0.02 -12.22 -10.66
CA PHE A 39 1.02 -13.27 -10.79
C PHE A 39 1.38 -13.89 -9.43
N VAL A 40 1.72 -13.07 -8.44
CA VAL A 40 2.07 -13.54 -7.08
C VAL A 40 0.91 -14.33 -6.45
N LEU A 41 -0.32 -13.83 -6.57
CA LEU A 41 -1.50 -14.52 -6.05
C LEU A 41 -1.74 -15.87 -6.74
N ASN A 42 -1.58 -15.93 -8.06
CA ASN A 42 -1.72 -17.17 -8.81
C ASN A 42 -0.65 -18.19 -8.43
N GLU A 43 0.58 -17.74 -8.21
CA GLU A 43 1.70 -18.61 -7.82
C GLU A 43 1.49 -19.18 -6.41
N ILE A 44 1.00 -18.37 -5.46
CA ILE A 44 0.63 -18.86 -4.12
C ILE A 44 -0.54 -19.85 -4.19
N LYS A 45 -1.51 -19.63 -5.08
CA LYS A 45 -2.72 -20.46 -5.17
C LYS A 45 -2.49 -21.80 -5.87
N ASN A 46 -1.68 -21.80 -6.93
CA ASN A 46 -1.55 -22.95 -7.85
C ASN A 46 -0.30 -23.79 -7.60
N ASN A 47 0.58 -23.36 -6.68
CA ASN A 47 1.80 -24.09 -6.34
C ASN A 47 1.68 -24.54 -4.87
N ASP A 48 1.55 -25.85 -4.65
CA ASP A 48 1.49 -26.45 -3.30
C ASP A 48 2.81 -26.30 -2.52
N ASN A 49 3.86 -25.86 -3.20
CA ASN A 49 5.16 -25.59 -2.61
C ASN A 49 5.22 -24.13 -2.14
N ASN A 50 5.52 -23.91 -0.86
CA ASN A 50 5.58 -22.59 -0.22
C ASN A 50 6.68 -21.64 -0.75
N ASN A 51 7.31 -21.93 -1.89
CA ASN A 51 8.47 -21.22 -2.42
C ASN A 51 8.26 -19.70 -2.52
N VAL A 52 7.10 -19.24 -3.01
CA VAL A 52 6.79 -17.80 -3.06
C VAL A 52 6.56 -17.21 -1.68
N LEU A 53 5.88 -17.93 -0.79
CA LEU A 53 5.69 -17.50 0.59
C LEU A 53 7.03 -17.44 1.33
N ASP A 54 7.96 -18.34 1.03
CA ASP A 54 9.30 -18.36 1.59
C ASP A 54 10.16 -17.19 1.07
N ILE A 55 10.08 -16.85 -0.22
CA ILE A 55 10.72 -15.65 -0.79
C ILE A 55 10.15 -14.39 -0.15
N ILE A 56 8.82 -14.28 -0.04
CA ILE A 56 8.16 -13.16 0.64
C ILE A 56 8.66 -13.12 2.09
N ARG A 57 8.60 -14.23 2.81
CA ARG A 57 9.07 -14.33 4.18
C ARG A 57 10.53 -13.89 4.29
N GLU A 58 11.42 -14.27 3.39
CA GLU A 58 12.82 -13.86 3.40
C GLU A 58 13.01 -12.36 3.17
N ILE A 59 12.31 -11.78 2.18
CA ILE A 59 12.29 -10.33 1.92
C ILE A 59 11.85 -9.55 3.17
N PHE A 60 10.88 -10.09 3.91
CA PHE A 60 10.26 -9.43 5.07
C PHE A 60 10.87 -9.82 6.42
N ARG A 61 11.65 -10.91 6.49
CA ARG A 61 12.01 -11.65 7.73
C ARG A 61 12.54 -10.77 8.86
N ASN A 62 13.39 -9.80 8.51
CA ASN A 62 14.09 -8.95 9.46
C ASN A 62 13.64 -7.49 9.40
N LYS A 63 12.74 -7.14 8.47
CA LYS A 63 12.34 -5.76 8.22
C LYS A 63 10.93 -5.46 8.67
N ILE A 64 10.01 -6.42 8.58
CA ILE A 64 8.60 -6.12 8.80
C ILE A 64 8.26 -5.83 10.26
N SER A 65 8.84 -6.57 11.22
CA SER A 65 8.64 -6.30 12.64
C SER A 65 9.17 -4.92 13.02
N PHE A 66 10.42 -4.62 12.64
CA PHE A 66 11.02 -3.31 12.89
C PHE A 66 10.23 -2.15 12.28
N LEU A 67 9.74 -2.31 11.05
CA LEU A 67 8.90 -1.30 10.39
C LEU A 67 7.54 -1.13 11.08
N LEU A 68 6.91 -2.21 11.52
CA LEU A 68 5.63 -2.17 12.24
C LEU A 68 5.81 -1.52 13.61
N ASP A 69 6.84 -1.90 14.38
CA ASP A 69 7.13 -1.31 15.69
C ASP A 69 7.39 0.20 15.57
N LYS A 70 8.15 0.59 14.54
CA LYS A 70 8.45 1.99 14.24
C LYS A 70 7.19 2.78 13.88
N LEU A 71 6.35 2.23 13.00
CA LEU A 71 5.09 2.85 12.62
C LEU A 71 4.15 2.95 13.82
N ASP A 72 4.09 1.92 14.66
CA ASP A 72 3.23 1.92 15.84
C ASP A 72 3.63 3.04 16.80
N ALA A 73 4.94 3.24 17.04
CA ALA A 73 5.42 4.36 17.84
C ALA A 73 4.96 5.73 17.30
N ILE A 74 5.05 5.95 15.98
CA ILE A 74 4.58 7.17 15.32
C ILE A 74 3.07 7.32 15.50
N LEU A 75 2.29 6.26 15.29
CA LEU A 75 0.83 6.28 15.46
C LEU A 75 0.45 6.61 16.90
N GLN A 76 1.14 6.05 17.90
CA GLN A 76 0.88 6.35 19.30
C GLN A 76 1.12 7.83 19.64
N GLU A 77 2.11 8.48 19.04
CA GLU A 77 2.33 9.92 19.21
C GLU A 77 1.17 10.75 18.63
N GLU A 78 0.71 10.40 17.42
CA GLU A 78 -0.41 11.06 16.74
C GLU A 78 -1.76 10.84 17.46
N ILE A 79 -2.00 9.62 17.95
CA ILE A 79 -3.19 9.25 18.73
C ILE A 79 -3.22 10.01 20.05
N LYS A 80 -2.11 10.03 20.80
CA LYS A 80 -2.01 10.79 22.07
C LYS A 80 -2.26 12.29 21.86
N ALA A 81 -1.81 12.82 20.74
CA ALA A 81 -2.07 14.20 20.35
C ALA A 81 -3.49 14.45 19.80
N LYS A 82 -4.35 13.42 19.74
CA LYS A 82 -5.71 13.46 19.19
C LYS A 82 -5.77 13.97 17.74
N ARG A 83 -4.71 13.74 16.96
CA ARG A 83 -4.64 14.12 15.54
C ARG A 83 -5.23 13.04 14.65
N ILE A 84 -5.24 11.79 15.11
CA ILE A 84 -5.86 10.65 14.44
C ILE A 84 -6.66 9.79 15.44
N ARG A 85 -7.58 8.99 14.92
CA ARG A 85 -8.27 7.95 15.70
C ARG A 85 -7.33 6.79 16.08
N GLU A 86 -7.76 5.98 17.05
CA GLU A 86 -7.08 4.73 17.38
C GLU A 86 -7.04 3.78 16.16
N ILE A 87 -5.85 3.27 15.86
CA ILE A 87 -5.59 2.28 14.81
C ILE A 87 -4.25 1.60 15.11
N SER A 88 -4.13 0.30 14.80
CA SER A 88 -2.85 -0.40 14.87
C SER A 88 -2.00 -0.17 13.62
N ALA A 89 -0.68 -0.25 13.75
CA ALA A 89 0.21 -0.22 12.60
C ALA A 89 -0.13 -1.29 11.55
N LEU A 90 -0.50 -2.50 12.00
CA LEU A 90 -0.87 -3.60 11.11
C LEU A 90 -2.13 -3.28 10.30
N ASP A 91 -3.18 -2.77 10.94
CA ASP A 91 -4.43 -2.43 10.25
C ASP A 91 -4.22 -1.33 9.22
N LEU A 92 -3.40 -0.31 9.54
CA LEU A 92 -3.05 0.75 8.60
C LEU A 92 -2.30 0.18 7.38
N VAL A 93 -1.28 -0.65 7.61
CA VAL A 93 -0.50 -1.27 6.52
C VAL A 93 -1.37 -2.16 5.66
N LEU A 94 -2.21 -3.01 6.25
CA LEU A 94 -3.13 -3.85 5.51
C LEU A 94 -4.11 -3.02 4.68
N THR A 95 -4.65 -1.93 5.24
CA THR A 95 -5.52 -1.00 4.51
C THR A 95 -4.81 -0.40 3.30
N ILE A 96 -3.58 0.11 3.48
CA ILE A 96 -2.77 0.70 2.40
C ILE A 96 -2.52 -0.34 1.31
N VAL A 97 -2.03 -1.53 1.68
CA VAL A 97 -1.66 -2.59 0.75
C VAL A 97 -2.90 -3.09 -0.01
N SER A 98 -4.01 -3.34 0.67
CA SER A 98 -5.26 -3.79 0.06
C SER A 98 -5.79 -2.78 -0.96
N LEU A 99 -5.90 -1.51 -0.59
CA LEU A 99 -6.43 -0.48 -1.48
C LEU A 99 -5.54 -0.25 -2.71
N ASN A 100 -4.21 -0.28 -2.52
CA ASN A 100 -3.26 -0.13 -3.61
C ASN A 100 -3.26 -1.34 -4.55
N ILE A 101 -3.15 -2.57 -4.01
CA ILE A 101 -3.06 -3.79 -4.82
C ILE A 101 -4.36 -4.05 -5.60
N PHE A 102 -5.53 -3.82 -4.98
CA PHE A 102 -6.81 -4.13 -5.59
C PHE A 102 -7.04 -3.41 -6.93
N VAL A 103 -6.51 -2.18 -7.09
CA VAL A 103 -6.59 -1.45 -8.37
C VAL A 103 -5.98 -2.25 -9.52
N PHE A 104 -4.86 -2.93 -9.28
CA PHE A 104 -4.17 -3.71 -10.30
C PHE A 104 -4.78 -5.09 -10.49
N LEU A 105 -5.36 -5.68 -9.45
CA LEU A 105 -6.14 -6.92 -9.56
C LEU A 105 -7.42 -6.72 -10.37
N ALA A 106 -8.11 -5.59 -10.17
CA ALA A 106 -9.32 -5.24 -10.89
C ALA A 106 -9.05 -4.69 -12.29
N TYR A 107 -7.79 -4.37 -12.63
CA TYR A 107 -7.40 -3.76 -13.90
C TYR A 107 -7.97 -4.47 -15.14
N PRO A 108 -7.90 -5.82 -15.28
CA PRO A 108 -8.46 -6.50 -16.46
C PRO A 108 -9.96 -6.31 -16.62
N ILE A 109 -10.69 -6.18 -15.50
CA ILE A 109 -12.13 -5.95 -15.50
C ILE A 109 -12.42 -4.51 -15.95
N VAL A 110 -11.68 -3.54 -15.41
CA VAL A 110 -11.83 -2.12 -15.74
C VAL A 110 -11.53 -1.88 -17.22
N ASP A 111 -10.45 -2.47 -17.73
CA ASP A 111 -10.04 -2.39 -19.14
C ASP A 111 -11.13 -2.98 -20.06
N TYR A 112 -11.63 -4.17 -19.72
CA TYR A 112 -12.69 -4.84 -20.48
C TYR A 112 -14.02 -4.07 -20.47
N VAL A 113 -14.46 -3.59 -19.30
CA VAL A 113 -15.79 -2.95 -19.13
C VAL A 113 -15.81 -1.54 -19.72
N LEU A 114 -14.77 -0.75 -19.48
CA LEU A 114 -14.78 0.67 -19.86
C LEU A 114 -14.37 0.91 -21.31
N SER A 115 -13.79 -0.08 -22.00
CA SER A 115 -13.34 0.03 -23.41
C SER A 115 -12.50 1.29 -23.67
N VAL A 116 -11.74 1.73 -22.66
CA VAL A 116 -10.92 2.93 -22.73
C VAL A 116 -9.60 2.61 -23.43
N ASN A 117 -9.07 3.58 -24.18
CA ASN A 117 -7.71 3.47 -24.70
C ASN A 117 -6.68 3.57 -23.56
N GLU A 118 -5.41 3.24 -23.85
CA GLU A 118 -4.33 3.24 -22.86
C GLU A 118 -4.22 4.55 -22.07
N LYS A 119 -4.43 5.70 -22.72
CA LYS A 119 -4.42 7.02 -22.07
C LYS A 119 -5.56 7.17 -21.06
N GLY A 120 -6.75 6.68 -21.38
CA GLY A 120 -7.90 6.67 -20.47
C GLY A 120 -7.62 5.82 -19.23
N VAL A 121 -6.99 4.66 -19.42
CA VAL A 121 -6.60 3.78 -18.31
C VAL A 121 -5.57 4.44 -17.39
N GLU A 122 -4.57 5.11 -17.96
CA GLU A 122 -3.56 5.83 -17.17
C GLU A 122 -4.18 6.95 -16.33
N LEU A 123 -5.12 7.71 -16.90
CA LEU A 123 -5.87 8.74 -16.17
C LEU A 123 -6.65 8.16 -14.99
N ILE A 124 -7.34 7.03 -15.21
CA ILE A 124 -8.07 6.32 -14.14
C ILE A 124 -7.12 5.89 -13.03
N ILE A 125 -5.96 5.31 -13.36
CA ILE A 125 -4.96 4.88 -12.38
C ILE A 125 -4.45 6.08 -11.56
N GLN A 126 -4.14 7.21 -12.20
CA GLN A 126 -3.68 8.41 -11.49
C GLN A 126 -4.76 9.00 -10.59
N GLN A 127 -6.02 9.00 -11.04
CA GLN A 127 -7.14 9.43 -10.20
C GLN A 127 -7.36 8.48 -9.01
N ARG A 128 -7.23 7.16 -9.23
CA ARG A 128 -7.31 6.16 -8.16
C ARG A 128 -6.22 6.36 -7.10
N LYS A 129 -4.98 6.68 -7.50
CA LYS A 129 -3.90 6.97 -6.55
C LYS A 129 -4.29 8.10 -5.58
N LYS A 130 -4.76 9.23 -6.12
CA LYS A 130 -5.22 10.38 -5.32
C LYS A 130 -6.39 10.01 -4.39
N GLU A 131 -7.35 9.25 -4.91
CA GLU A 131 -8.52 8.85 -4.13
C GLU A 131 -8.15 7.89 -2.98
N ILE A 132 -7.18 7.00 -3.18
CA ILE A 132 -6.69 6.11 -2.13
C ILE A 132 -6.02 6.91 -1.00
N VAL A 133 -5.16 7.87 -1.35
CA VAL A 133 -4.56 8.79 -0.36
C VAL A 133 -5.67 9.48 0.45
N ASN A 134 -6.64 10.10 -0.22
CA ASN A 134 -7.75 10.78 0.44
C ASN A 134 -8.55 9.83 1.33
N THR A 135 -8.87 8.64 0.84
CA THR A 135 -9.63 7.62 1.58
C THR A 135 -8.92 7.24 2.87
N ILE A 136 -7.62 6.95 2.80
CA ILE A 136 -6.83 6.52 3.96
C ILE A 136 -6.69 7.67 4.95
N LEU A 137 -6.32 8.88 4.51
CA LEU A 137 -6.19 10.03 5.40
C LEU A 137 -7.51 10.40 6.08
N ASN A 138 -8.62 10.34 5.34
CA ASN A 138 -9.95 10.60 5.90
C ASN A 138 -10.35 9.52 6.91
N SER A 139 -9.96 8.26 6.66
CA SER A 139 -10.23 7.16 7.59
C SER A 139 -9.49 7.31 8.91
N LEU A 140 -8.45 8.14 8.99
CA LEU A 140 -7.66 8.37 10.19
C LEU A 140 -8.12 9.56 11.03
N ARG A 141 -9.06 10.37 10.54
CA ARG A 141 -9.54 11.54 11.30
C ARG A 141 -10.11 11.11 12.67
N PRO A 142 -9.95 11.94 13.73
CA PRO A 142 -10.45 11.65 15.07
C PRO A 142 -11.98 11.43 15.15
#